data_AF-A0AAU2T2M3-F1
#
_entry.id   AF-A0AAU2T2M3-F1
#
_cell.length_a   1.000
_cell.length_b   1.000
_cell.length_c   1.000
_cell.angle_alpha   90.00
_cell.angle_beta   90.00
_cell.angle_gamma   90.00
#
_symmetry.space_group_name_H-M   'P 1'
#
loop_
_entity.id
_entity.type
_entity.pdbx_description
1 polymer ?
#
loop_
_entity_poly.entity_id
_entity_poly.type
_entity_poly.pdbx_seq_one_letter_code
_entity_poly.pdbx_strand_id
1 'polypeptide(L)'
;MRIRATAAVSFGALALAGLAVPVAQAAPSDGGSGDTRITKVVVDGDNKVPVSTNAAKTISISVTATDNSGIKSAEHFTLTGPDYGFEMTGTPSCKKVNTTTSTCTASVKVDPRTDYFSNKNAGTWYVDAWIDANDGDFVWKEKAGSFHFQRVSKLTVNATPEPVKKGKTITVTGSLTRANWETLKFGGYGAASVQLQYKKKGSTKWSTLKTVKTTSTGGLKTTVKATADGNYRYTFVGNTNTAAVTAASDFVDVK
;
A
#
# COMPACT_ATOMS: atom_id res chain seq x y z
N MET A 1 65.97 -54.78 13.71
CA MET A 1 64.80 -55.62 14.00
C MET A 1 63.57 -54.72 13.92
N ARG A 2 62.61 -55.09 13.07
CA ARG A 2 61.44 -54.27 12.68
C ARG A 2 60.51 -54.04 13.87
N ILE A 3 60.05 -52.81 14.09
CA ILE A 3 58.72 -52.55 14.66
C ILE A 3 58.12 -51.33 13.96
N ARG A 4 57.07 -51.58 13.19
CA ARG A 4 56.15 -50.58 12.63
C ARG A 4 55.19 -50.15 13.74
N ALA A 5 54.97 -48.85 13.91
CA ALA A 5 53.87 -48.33 14.73
C ALA A 5 52.99 -47.44 13.85
N THR A 6 51.89 -48.01 13.39
CA THR A 6 50.75 -47.32 12.79
C THR A 6 49.98 -46.58 13.87
N ALA A 7 49.97 -45.24 13.82
CA ALA A 7 49.07 -44.42 14.62
C ALA A 7 47.81 -44.12 13.79
N ALA A 8 46.67 -44.61 14.25
CA ALA A 8 45.36 -44.31 13.67
C ALA A 8 44.95 -42.89 14.06
N VAL A 9 44.69 -42.04 13.08
CA VAL A 9 44.09 -40.72 13.28
C VAL A 9 42.58 -40.92 13.39
N SER A 10 42.05 -40.82 14.60
CA SER A 10 40.61 -40.74 14.84
C SER A 10 40.11 -39.33 14.56
N PHE A 11 39.38 -39.15 13.45
CA PHE A 11 38.60 -37.95 13.18
C PHE A 11 37.37 -37.94 14.08
N GLY A 12 37.39 -37.14 15.14
CA GLY A 12 36.20 -36.83 15.93
C GLY A 12 35.27 -35.93 15.11
N ALA A 13 34.10 -36.44 14.72
CA ALA A 13 33.06 -35.63 14.10
C ALA A 13 32.47 -34.66 15.14
N LEU A 14 32.70 -33.37 14.94
CA LEU A 14 32.07 -32.31 15.74
C LEU A 14 30.59 -32.20 15.29
N ALA A 15 29.68 -32.77 16.06
CA ALA A 15 28.25 -32.55 15.85
C ALA A 15 27.89 -31.13 16.30
N LEU A 16 27.71 -30.20 15.35
CA LEU A 16 27.07 -28.91 15.64
C LEU A 16 25.62 -29.16 16.03
N ALA A 17 25.33 -29.10 17.32
CA ALA A 17 23.97 -28.96 17.82
C ALA A 17 23.45 -27.58 17.38
N GLY A 18 22.60 -27.56 16.35
CA GLY A 18 21.90 -26.35 15.92
C GLY A 18 20.92 -25.91 17.00
N LEU A 19 21.33 -24.95 17.82
CA LEU A 19 20.42 -24.21 18.70
C LEU A 19 19.51 -23.36 17.81
N ALA A 20 18.32 -23.88 17.52
CA ALA A 20 17.23 -23.07 17.00
C ALA A 20 16.77 -22.14 18.13
N VAL A 21 17.32 -20.93 18.19
CA VAL A 21 16.81 -19.87 19.06
C VAL A 21 15.42 -19.53 18.55
N PRO A 22 14.35 -19.68 19.35
CA PRO A 22 13.05 -19.17 18.95
C PRO A 22 13.20 -17.66 18.79
N VAL A 23 12.93 -17.15 17.59
CA VAL A 23 12.73 -15.71 17.42
C VAL A 23 11.45 -15.39 18.19
N ALA A 24 11.59 -14.95 19.43
CA ALA A 24 10.49 -14.40 20.21
C ALA A 24 10.03 -13.12 19.49
N GLN A 25 9.08 -13.24 18.57
CA GLN A 25 8.29 -12.11 18.14
C GLN A 25 7.49 -11.67 19.36
N ALA A 26 7.86 -10.54 19.97
CA ALA A 26 7.05 -9.94 21.01
C ALA A 26 5.65 -9.74 20.43
N ALA A 27 4.64 -10.37 21.07
CA ALA A 27 3.26 -10.09 20.74
C ALA A 27 3.00 -8.58 20.96
N PRO A 28 2.10 -7.95 20.19
CA PRO A 28 1.72 -6.57 20.42
C PRO A 28 1.37 -6.38 21.89
N SER A 29 1.89 -5.32 22.51
CA SER A 29 1.69 -5.09 23.93
C SER A 29 0.29 -4.54 24.24
N ASP A 30 -0.77 -5.06 23.62
CA ASP A 30 -2.14 -4.58 23.81
C ASP A 30 -2.62 -4.74 25.26
N GLY A 31 -3.50 -3.86 25.71
CA GLY A 31 -4.16 -4.01 27.00
C GLY A 31 -5.27 -2.99 27.26
N GLY A 32 -5.76 -2.98 28.50
CA GLY A 32 -6.84 -2.10 28.92
C GLY A 32 -7.47 -2.54 30.23
N SER A 33 -8.44 -1.75 30.69
CA SER A 33 -9.30 -2.04 31.84
C SER A 33 -10.77 -1.93 31.43
N GLY A 34 -11.59 -2.83 31.99
CA GLY A 34 -13.04 -2.83 31.86
C GLY A 34 -13.60 -3.04 30.45
N ASP A 35 -14.65 -2.30 30.06
CA ASP A 35 -15.45 -2.60 28.87
C ASP A 35 -15.21 -1.72 27.63
N THR A 36 -14.23 -0.80 27.71
CA THR A 36 -13.80 0.01 26.56
C THR A 36 -13.25 -0.86 25.43
N ARG A 37 -13.73 -0.66 24.19
CA ARG A 37 -13.25 -1.39 23.00
C ARG A 37 -13.08 -0.46 21.80
N ILE A 38 -11.96 -0.58 21.10
CA ILE A 38 -11.81 -0.03 19.74
C ILE A 38 -12.53 -0.97 18.76
N THR A 39 -13.49 -0.43 18.01
CA THR A 39 -14.35 -1.20 17.09
C THR A 39 -14.04 -0.93 15.61
N LYS A 40 -13.46 0.22 15.28
CA LYS A 40 -13.14 0.57 13.89
C LYS A 40 -11.99 1.55 13.82
N VAL A 41 -11.08 1.32 12.88
CA VAL A 41 -10.06 2.29 12.48
C VAL A 41 -10.19 2.54 10.97
N VAL A 42 -10.22 3.81 10.59
CA VAL A 42 -10.23 4.26 9.20
C VAL A 42 -9.16 5.32 9.00
N VAL A 43 -8.32 5.14 7.99
CA VAL A 43 -7.30 6.09 7.57
C VAL A 43 -7.62 6.58 6.17
N ASP A 44 -7.71 7.90 6.00
CA ASP A 44 -7.98 8.58 4.72
C ASP A 44 -9.25 8.06 3.98
N GLY A 45 -10.23 7.56 4.74
CA GLY A 45 -11.52 7.08 4.23
C GLY A 45 -11.54 5.65 3.67
N ASP A 46 -10.44 5.18 3.07
CA ASP A 46 -10.37 3.86 2.39
C ASP A 46 -9.15 3.00 2.78
N ASN A 47 -8.41 3.42 3.81
CA ASN A 47 -7.17 2.80 4.29
C ASN A 47 -6.06 2.74 3.24
N LYS A 48 -6.05 3.67 2.28
CA LYS A 48 -4.96 3.83 1.31
C LYS A 48 -4.49 5.27 1.29
N VAL A 49 -3.20 5.46 1.54
CA VAL A 49 -2.57 6.77 1.59
C VAL A 49 -1.57 6.87 0.43
N PRO A 50 -2.00 7.29 -0.77
CA PRO A 50 -1.08 7.60 -1.87
C PRO A 50 -0.31 8.90 -1.58
N VAL A 51 1.01 8.82 -1.57
CA VAL A 51 1.93 9.97 -1.40
C VAL A 51 2.75 10.18 -2.67
N SER A 52 2.74 11.41 -3.17
CA SER A 52 3.49 11.85 -4.36
C SER A 52 4.95 12.15 -4.01
N THR A 53 5.67 12.92 -4.82
CA THR A 53 7.07 13.32 -4.54
C THR A 53 7.25 14.79 -4.19
N ASN A 54 6.24 15.63 -4.43
CA ASN A 54 6.41 17.09 -4.46
C ASN A 54 5.29 17.86 -3.75
N ALA A 55 4.46 17.18 -2.97
CA ALA A 55 3.36 17.78 -2.24
C ALA A 55 3.19 17.09 -0.89
N ALA A 56 3.04 17.91 0.14
CA ALA A 56 2.60 17.43 1.43
C ALA A 56 1.17 16.90 1.34
N LYS A 57 0.89 15.84 2.11
CA LYS A 57 -0.43 15.24 2.24
C LYS A 57 -0.82 15.22 3.71
N THR A 58 -2.04 15.68 4.01
CA THR A 58 -2.64 15.48 5.33
C THR A 58 -3.34 14.12 5.32
N ILE A 59 -2.99 13.28 6.29
CA ILE A 59 -3.60 11.97 6.53
C ILE A 59 -4.58 12.15 7.67
N SER A 60 -5.85 11.79 7.46
CA SER A 60 -6.87 11.77 8.52
C SER A 60 -7.02 10.36 9.08
N ILE A 61 -7.08 10.25 10.40
CA ILE A 61 -7.27 9.00 11.14
C ILE A 61 -8.54 9.14 11.95
N SER A 62 -9.40 8.12 11.88
CA SER A 62 -10.63 8.01 12.65
C SER A 62 -10.65 6.68 13.41
N VAL A 63 -10.68 6.74 14.74
CA VAL A 63 -10.80 5.58 15.63
C VAL A 63 -12.17 5.64 16.30
N THR A 64 -12.99 4.62 16.10
CA THR A 64 -14.29 4.47 16.77
C THR A 64 -14.14 3.50 17.92
N ALA A 65 -14.63 3.91 19.09
CA ALA A 65 -14.58 3.12 20.31
C ALA A 65 -15.93 3.15 21.04
N THR A 66 -16.16 2.12 21.85
CA THR A 66 -17.37 1.91 22.62
C THR A 66 -17.04 1.65 24.08
N ASP A 67 -17.85 2.18 24.98
CA ASP A 67 -17.80 1.95 26.42
C ASP A 67 -19.18 2.24 27.03
N ASN A 68 -19.61 1.51 28.05
CA ASN A 68 -20.94 1.73 28.64
C ASN A 68 -21.15 3.16 29.18
N SER A 69 -20.08 3.82 29.64
CA SER A 69 -20.07 5.17 30.20
C SER A 69 -19.84 6.25 29.13
N GLY A 70 -19.52 5.82 27.91
CA GLY A 70 -19.11 6.65 26.80
C GLY A 70 -17.62 7.00 26.81
N ILE A 71 -17.12 7.46 25.68
CA ILE A 71 -15.70 7.77 25.50
C ILE A 71 -15.41 9.19 25.94
N LYS A 72 -14.35 9.34 26.74
CA LYS A 72 -13.86 10.62 27.27
C LYS A 72 -12.83 11.27 26.34
N SER A 73 -11.79 10.53 25.98
CA SER A 73 -10.66 11.05 25.22
C SER A 73 -9.91 9.97 24.46
N ALA A 74 -8.98 10.40 23.61
CA ALA A 74 -7.99 9.56 22.98
C ALA A 74 -6.63 10.28 23.03
N GLU A 75 -5.56 9.53 23.23
CA GLU A 75 -4.20 10.07 23.05
C GLU A 75 -3.85 10.20 21.57
N HIS A 76 -2.72 10.83 21.27
CA HIS A 76 -2.18 10.90 19.91
C HIS A 76 -2.11 9.50 19.28
N PHE A 77 -2.56 9.39 18.03
CA PHE A 77 -2.39 8.14 17.29
C PHE A 77 -0.97 8.09 16.75
N THR A 78 -0.29 6.98 17.02
CA THR A 78 1.02 6.71 16.42
C THR A 78 0.83 5.85 15.18
N LEU A 79 1.53 6.18 14.11
CA LEU A 79 1.53 5.41 12.88
C LEU A 79 2.90 4.80 12.69
N THR A 80 2.96 3.47 12.61
CA THR A 80 4.22 2.75 12.44
C THR A 80 4.22 1.96 11.14
N GLY A 81 5.36 1.95 10.46
CA GLY A 81 5.50 1.31 9.16
C GLY A 81 6.88 0.72 8.92
N PRO A 82 7.11 0.13 7.74
CA PRO A 82 8.40 -0.41 7.36
C PRO A 82 9.49 0.65 7.35
N ASP A 83 10.74 0.21 7.45
CA ASP A 83 11.94 1.06 7.36
C ASP A 83 11.93 2.21 8.38
N TYR A 84 11.60 1.87 9.64
CA TYR A 84 11.47 2.81 10.76
C TYR A 84 10.47 3.94 10.50
N GLY A 85 9.49 3.72 9.62
CA GLY A 85 8.42 4.66 9.37
C GLY A 85 7.65 4.94 10.66
N PHE A 86 7.60 6.21 11.04
CA PHE A 86 6.97 6.66 12.27
C PHE A 86 6.34 8.03 12.03
N GLU A 87 5.08 8.17 12.39
CA GLU A 87 4.36 9.44 12.39
C GLU A 87 3.48 9.52 13.63
N MET A 88 3.17 10.75 14.07
CA MET A 88 2.27 10.97 15.20
C MET A 88 1.26 12.05 14.84
N THR A 89 -0.01 11.82 15.16
CA THR A 89 -1.06 12.80 14.89
C THR A 89 -1.02 13.96 15.88
N GLY A 90 -1.72 15.05 15.56
CA GLY A 90 -2.17 15.99 16.59
C GLY A 90 -3.11 15.33 17.60
N THR A 91 -3.52 16.09 18.62
CA THR A 91 -4.46 15.60 19.65
C THR A 91 -5.81 15.26 18.99
N PRO A 92 -6.34 14.04 19.18
CA PRO A 92 -7.63 13.68 18.61
C PRO A 92 -8.79 14.45 19.22
N SER A 93 -9.80 14.74 18.40
CA SER A 93 -11.10 15.22 18.85
C SER A 93 -12.11 14.07 18.82
N CYS A 94 -12.71 13.74 19.97
CA CYS A 94 -13.71 12.69 20.09
C CYS A 94 -15.13 13.25 19.94
N LYS A 95 -15.82 12.84 18.89
CA LYS A 95 -17.22 13.17 18.64
C LYS A 95 -18.12 12.00 19.02
N LYS A 96 -19.05 12.26 19.93
CA LYS A 96 -20.10 11.32 20.32
C LYS A 96 -20.97 10.92 19.12
N VAL A 97 -21.11 9.62 18.89
CA VAL A 97 -22.05 9.03 17.92
C VAL A 97 -23.37 8.71 18.64
N ASN A 98 -23.29 8.10 19.82
CA ASN A 98 -24.42 7.82 20.72
C ASN A 98 -23.92 7.77 22.17
N THR A 99 -24.74 7.35 23.13
CA THR A 99 -24.39 7.32 24.56
C THR A 99 -23.13 6.54 24.89
N THR A 100 -22.86 5.44 24.21
CA THR A 100 -21.75 4.53 24.50
C THR A 100 -20.63 4.61 23.46
N THR A 101 -20.86 5.27 22.33
CA THR A 101 -19.96 5.24 21.16
C THR A 101 -19.49 6.64 20.79
N SER A 102 -18.18 6.79 20.57
CA SER A 102 -17.60 7.99 19.97
C SER A 102 -16.62 7.63 18.86
N THR A 103 -16.44 8.57 17.92
CA THR A 103 -15.37 8.52 16.93
C THR A 103 -14.37 9.64 17.23
N CYS A 104 -13.14 9.27 17.52
CA CYS A 104 -12.01 10.15 17.75
C CYS A 104 -11.22 10.33 16.46
N THR A 105 -11.06 11.59 16.05
CA THR A 105 -10.40 11.94 14.79
C THR A 105 -9.19 12.82 15.01
N ALA A 106 -8.09 12.49 14.35
CA ALA A 106 -6.88 13.30 14.33
C ALA A 106 -6.27 13.30 12.92
N SER A 107 -5.26 14.13 12.72
CA SER A 107 -4.52 14.15 11.46
C SER A 107 -3.03 14.36 11.68
N VAL A 108 -2.25 13.86 10.74
CA VAL A 108 -0.81 14.14 10.60
C VAL A 108 -0.53 14.60 9.17
N LYS A 109 0.43 15.49 8.99
CA LYS A 109 0.87 15.95 7.67
C LYS A 109 2.20 15.28 7.35
N VAL A 110 2.25 14.60 6.22
CA VAL A 110 3.48 13.99 5.69
C VAL A 110 3.92 14.73 4.43
N ASP A 111 5.19 15.03 4.28
CA ASP A 111 5.81 15.63 3.11
C ASP A 111 7.13 14.90 2.78
N PRO A 112 7.19 14.17 1.65
CA PRO A 112 8.40 13.44 1.26
C PRO A 112 9.63 14.33 1.06
N ARG A 113 9.48 15.66 0.96
CA ARG A 113 10.58 16.61 0.82
C ARG A 113 11.25 16.98 2.15
N THR A 114 10.53 16.86 3.27
CA THR A 114 11.02 17.26 4.61
C THR A 114 11.14 16.09 5.56
N ASP A 115 10.35 15.04 5.35
CA ASP A 115 10.30 13.87 6.24
C ASP A 115 11.23 12.75 5.74
N TYR A 116 11.92 12.99 4.61
CA TYR A 116 12.98 12.16 4.07
C TYR A 116 12.62 10.66 3.90
N PHE A 117 11.38 10.35 3.51
CA PHE A 117 10.95 8.98 3.28
C PHE A 117 11.83 8.26 2.26
N SER A 118 12.24 7.04 2.61
CA SER A 118 12.82 6.09 1.66
C SER A 118 11.71 5.38 0.89
N ASN A 119 12.06 4.80 -0.26
CA ASN A 119 11.10 4.00 -1.02
C ASN A 119 10.60 2.75 -0.27
N LYS A 120 11.31 2.33 0.80
CA LYS A 120 10.96 1.17 1.62
C LYS A 120 9.90 1.48 2.67
N ASN A 121 9.66 2.75 3.00
CA ASN A 121 8.54 3.13 3.86
C ASN A 121 7.18 2.78 3.24
N ALA A 122 7.10 2.57 1.92
CA ALA A 122 5.86 2.15 1.27
C ALA A 122 5.47 0.72 1.65
N GLY A 123 4.27 0.54 2.19
CA GLY A 123 3.78 -0.78 2.62
C GLY A 123 2.60 -0.69 3.58
N THR A 124 2.40 -1.77 4.34
CA THR A 124 1.40 -1.81 5.40
C THR A 124 1.90 -1.06 6.62
N TRP A 125 1.16 -0.05 7.03
CA TRP A 125 1.35 0.70 8.26
C TRP A 125 0.25 0.35 9.24
N TYR A 126 0.52 0.54 10.53
CA TYR A 126 -0.41 0.30 11.62
C TYR A 126 -0.75 1.60 12.34
N VAL A 127 -1.93 1.62 12.95
CA VAL A 127 -2.39 2.69 13.83
C VAL A 127 -2.38 2.14 15.24
N ASP A 128 -1.58 2.76 16.09
CA ASP A 128 -1.54 2.55 17.51
C ASP A 128 -2.50 3.57 18.14
N ALA A 129 -3.36 3.12 19.06
CA ALA A 129 -4.37 3.99 19.66
C ALA A 129 -4.61 3.65 21.12
N TRP A 130 -4.68 4.70 21.94
CA TRP A 130 -5.12 4.69 23.34
C TRP A 130 -6.43 5.47 23.48
N ILE A 131 -7.42 4.88 24.13
CA ILE A 131 -8.75 5.46 24.34
C ILE A 131 -9.12 5.38 25.83
N ASP A 132 -9.60 6.49 26.39
CA ASP A 132 -10.13 6.56 27.76
C ASP A 132 -11.65 6.71 27.75
N ALA A 133 -12.32 6.00 28.66
CA ALA A 133 -13.74 6.14 28.95
C ALA A 133 -14.02 7.13 30.09
N ASN A 134 -15.30 7.42 30.34
CA ASN A 134 -15.71 8.38 31.36
C ASN A 134 -15.61 7.83 32.79
N ASP A 135 -15.69 6.52 32.97
CA ASP A 135 -15.66 5.82 34.27
C ASP A 135 -14.26 5.35 34.71
N GLY A 136 -13.23 5.65 33.92
CA GLY A 136 -11.84 5.28 34.20
C GLY A 136 -11.38 4.00 33.50
N ASP A 137 -12.27 3.35 32.73
CA ASP A 137 -11.88 2.30 31.80
C ASP A 137 -11.04 2.86 30.65
N PHE A 138 -10.20 2.00 30.07
CA PHE A 138 -9.32 2.38 28.96
C PHE A 138 -8.94 1.18 28.12
N VAL A 139 -8.52 1.43 26.89
CA VAL A 139 -7.94 0.41 26.01
C VAL A 139 -6.80 1.02 25.22
N TRP A 140 -5.72 0.26 25.07
CA TRP A 140 -4.66 0.59 24.13
C TRP A 140 -4.32 -0.60 23.25
N LYS A 141 -4.06 -0.30 21.97
CA LYS A 141 -3.67 -1.29 20.97
C LYS A 141 -2.56 -0.74 20.11
N GLU A 142 -1.46 -1.47 19.98
CA GLU A 142 -0.35 -1.11 19.09
C GLU A 142 -0.72 -1.34 17.62
N LYS A 143 -1.70 -2.21 17.34
CA LYS A 143 -2.19 -2.47 15.98
C LYS A 143 -3.71 -2.40 15.93
N ALA A 144 -4.28 -1.29 16.37
CA ALA A 144 -5.72 -1.04 16.38
C ALA A 144 -6.34 -1.13 14.98
N GLY A 145 -5.56 -0.77 13.95
CA GLY A 145 -5.90 -0.93 12.55
C GLY A 145 -4.68 -0.85 11.65
N SER A 146 -4.88 -1.04 10.35
CA SER A 146 -3.82 -0.97 9.35
C SER A 146 -4.26 -0.22 8.10
N PHE A 147 -3.31 0.41 7.42
CA PHE A 147 -3.52 1.08 6.14
C PHE A 147 -2.34 0.87 5.20
N HIS A 148 -2.53 1.14 3.92
CA HIS A 148 -1.48 1.06 2.91
C HIS A 148 -0.88 2.44 2.67
N PHE A 149 0.37 2.65 3.07
CA PHE A 149 1.14 3.83 2.71
C PHE A 149 1.78 3.60 1.34
N GLN A 150 1.25 4.27 0.32
CA GLN A 150 1.48 3.92 -1.07
C GLN A 150 2.24 5.01 -1.81
N ARG A 151 3.11 4.59 -2.72
CA ARG A 151 3.70 5.48 -3.71
C ARG A 151 2.68 5.74 -4.81
N VAL A 152 2.46 7.00 -5.16
CA VAL A 152 1.62 7.36 -6.32
C VAL A 152 2.19 6.75 -7.60
N SER A 153 1.32 6.26 -8.49
CA SER A 153 1.69 5.85 -9.84
C SER A 153 1.00 6.71 -10.90
N LYS A 154 1.59 6.79 -12.09
CA LYS A 154 1.06 7.49 -13.27
C LYS A 154 1.11 6.57 -14.46
N LEU A 155 0.09 6.62 -15.31
CA LEU A 155 -0.08 5.71 -16.42
C LEU A 155 -0.56 6.44 -17.67
N THR A 156 0.06 6.15 -18.80
CA THR A 156 -0.30 6.69 -20.11
C THR A 156 -0.74 5.58 -21.06
N VAL A 157 -1.44 5.98 -22.12
CA VAL A 157 -1.85 5.10 -23.23
C VAL A 157 -1.79 5.88 -24.54
N ASN A 158 -1.49 5.20 -25.63
CA ASN A 158 -1.57 5.70 -27.00
C ASN A 158 -1.81 4.49 -27.93
N ALA A 159 -2.84 4.53 -28.77
CA ALA A 159 -3.25 3.47 -29.66
C ALA A 159 -3.11 3.93 -31.12
N THR A 160 -2.27 3.23 -31.90
CA THR A 160 -1.92 3.63 -33.27
C THR A 160 -1.87 2.43 -34.24
N PRO A 161 -2.08 2.62 -35.55
CA PRO A 161 -2.47 3.86 -36.21
C PRO A 161 -3.93 4.21 -35.94
N GLU A 162 -4.23 5.50 -36.05
CA GLU A 162 -5.60 6.03 -36.11
C GLU A 162 -5.68 7.01 -37.28
N PRO A 163 -6.68 6.90 -38.17
CA PRO A 163 -7.70 5.85 -38.24
C PRO A 163 -7.13 4.50 -38.72
N VAL A 164 -7.85 3.41 -38.47
CA VAL A 164 -7.43 2.05 -38.85
C VAL A 164 -8.56 1.28 -39.54
N LYS A 165 -8.22 0.47 -40.55
CA LYS A 165 -9.21 -0.40 -41.19
C LYS A 165 -9.68 -1.51 -40.25
N LYS A 166 -10.96 -1.85 -40.29
CA LYS A 166 -11.54 -2.94 -39.50
C LYS A 166 -10.76 -4.26 -39.67
N GLY A 167 -10.51 -4.93 -38.55
CA GLY A 167 -9.75 -6.19 -38.47
C GLY A 167 -8.24 -6.02 -38.61
N LYS A 168 -7.72 -4.80 -38.81
CA LYS A 168 -6.28 -4.55 -38.79
C LYS A 168 -5.77 -4.40 -37.36
N THR A 169 -4.46 -4.59 -37.24
CA THR A 169 -3.77 -4.55 -35.96
C THR A 169 -3.45 -3.11 -35.60
N ILE A 170 -3.76 -2.71 -34.37
CA ILE A 170 -3.22 -1.51 -33.74
C ILE A 170 -2.18 -1.91 -32.68
N THR A 171 -1.22 -1.02 -32.47
CA THR A 171 -0.26 -1.05 -31.37
C THR A 171 -0.71 -0.09 -30.30
N VAL A 172 -0.84 -0.58 -29.07
CA VAL A 172 -1.15 0.23 -27.90
C VAL A 172 0.11 0.34 -27.04
N THR A 173 0.68 1.54 -26.95
CA THR A 173 1.84 1.86 -26.13
C THR A 173 1.43 2.65 -24.90
N GLY A 174 2.32 2.72 -23.91
CA GLY A 174 2.11 3.47 -22.68
C GLY A 174 3.33 3.41 -21.78
N SER A 175 3.24 4.04 -20.62
CA SER A 175 4.26 3.97 -19.57
C SER A 175 3.60 4.00 -18.20
N LEU A 176 4.02 3.10 -17.32
CA LEU A 176 3.72 3.14 -15.89
C LEU A 176 4.94 3.68 -15.15
N THR A 177 4.75 4.81 -14.49
CA THR A 177 5.76 5.41 -13.60
C THR A 177 5.25 5.46 -12.17
N ARG A 178 6.18 5.52 -11.22
CA ARG A 178 5.89 5.52 -9.78
C ARG A 178 6.75 6.57 -9.09
N ALA A 179 6.16 7.28 -8.13
CA ALA A 179 6.83 8.24 -7.27
C ALA A 179 8.05 7.57 -6.63
N ASN A 180 9.20 8.20 -6.65
CA ASN A 180 10.41 7.78 -5.96
C ASN A 180 10.74 8.87 -4.93
N TRP A 181 10.55 8.56 -3.65
CA TRP A 181 10.68 9.55 -2.57
C TRP A 181 12.15 9.93 -2.32
N GLU A 182 13.09 8.99 -2.51
CA GLU A 182 14.54 9.25 -2.37
C GLU A 182 15.08 10.24 -3.41
N THR A 183 14.53 10.20 -4.63
CA THR A 183 14.95 11.10 -5.74
C THR A 183 13.99 12.25 -6.00
N LEU A 184 12.85 12.27 -5.28
CA LEU A 184 11.72 13.17 -5.45
C LEU A 184 11.17 13.26 -6.90
N LYS A 185 11.38 12.20 -7.70
CA LYS A 185 10.98 12.11 -9.11
C LYS A 185 10.07 10.91 -9.38
N PHE A 186 9.40 10.90 -10.53
CA PHE A 186 8.74 9.69 -11.02
C PHE A 186 9.72 8.86 -11.84
N GLY A 187 9.88 7.59 -11.47
CA GLY A 187 10.70 6.62 -12.20
C GLY A 187 9.85 5.54 -12.84
N GLY A 188 10.40 4.84 -13.85
CA GLY A 188 9.75 3.69 -14.47
C GLY A 188 9.41 2.60 -13.45
N TYR A 189 8.20 2.05 -13.50
CA TYR A 189 7.79 0.95 -12.63
C TYR A 189 7.76 -0.35 -13.40
N GLY A 190 8.84 -1.12 -13.30
CA GLY A 190 9.00 -2.37 -14.04
C GLY A 190 8.33 -3.60 -13.45
N ALA A 191 8.17 -4.62 -14.31
CA ALA A 191 7.56 -5.91 -14.00
C ALA A 191 6.15 -5.86 -13.40
N ALA A 192 5.46 -4.73 -13.50
CA ALA A 192 4.11 -4.54 -13.01
C ALA A 192 3.09 -5.05 -14.03
N SER A 193 2.07 -5.78 -13.57
CA SER A 193 0.96 -6.23 -14.42
C SER A 193 -0.07 -5.12 -14.62
N VAL A 194 -0.31 -4.74 -15.87
CA VAL A 194 -1.21 -3.66 -16.28
C VAL A 194 -2.24 -4.20 -17.26
N GLN A 195 -3.51 -3.84 -17.09
CA GLN A 195 -4.61 -4.29 -17.93
C GLN A 195 -4.84 -3.30 -19.08
N LEU A 196 -4.84 -3.79 -20.33
CA LEU A 196 -5.39 -3.06 -21.46
C LEU A 196 -6.90 -3.30 -21.51
N GLN A 197 -7.67 -2.22 -21.42
CA GLN A 197 -9.13 -2.24 -21.49
C GLN A 197 -9.62 -1.52 -22.75
N TYR A 198 -10.80 -1.93 -23.21
CA TYR A 198 -11.50 -1.33 -24.33
C TYR A 198 -12.96 -1.03 -23.98
N LYS A 199 -13.46 0.09 -24.48
CA LYS A 199 -14.87 0.49 -24.39
C LYS A 199 -15.36 0.89 -25.77
N LYS A 200 -16.24 0.09 -26.35
CA LYS A 200 -16.88 0.37 -27.64
C LYS A 200 -17.59 1.74 -27.62
N LYS A 201 -17.55 2.48 -28.72
CA LYS A 201 -18.31 3.73 -28.89
C LYS A 201 -19.80 3.51 -28.59
N GLY A 202 -20.40 4.42 -27.83
CA GLY A 202 -21.78 4.31 -27.34
C GLY A 202 -21.98 3.39 -26.14
N SER A 203 -20.96 2.63 -25.71
CA SER A 203 -21.01 1.83 -24.49
C SER A 203 -20.49 2.61 -23.27
N THR A 204 -20.99 2.27 -22.09
CA THR A 204 -20.44 2.68 -20.79
C THR A 204 -19.55 1.59 -20.16
N LYS A 205 -19.58 0.37 -20.69
CA LYS A 205 -18.89 -0.80 -20.15
C LYS A 205 -17.47 -0.93 -20.71
N TRP A 206 -16.49 -1.06 -19.82
CA TRP A 206 -15.11 -1.41 -20.15
C TRP A 206 -14.92 -2.93 -20.09
N SER A 207 -14.15 -3.48 -21.02
CA SER A 207 -13.74 -4.88 -21.04
C SER A 207 -12.23 -4.98 -21.08
N THR A 208 -11.65 -5.83 -20.23
CA THR A 208 -10.21 -6.12 -20.26
C THR A 208 -9.91 -7.00 -21.47
N LEU A 209 -9.07 -6.50 -22.37
CA LEU A 209 -8.63 -7.24 -23.55
C LEU A 209 -7.39 -8.09 -23.26
N LYS A 210 -6.44 -7.52 -22.51
CA LYS A 210 -5.15 -8.16 -22.20
C LYS A 210 -4.62 -7.69 -20.86
N THR A 211 -3.76 -8.51 -20.26
CA THR A 211 -2.86 -8.09 -19.17
C THR A 211 -1.43 -8.18 -19.68
N VAL A 212 -0.68 -7.10 -19.52
CA VAL A 212 0.70 -6.94 -20.01
C VAL A 212 1.62 -6.58 -18.85
N LYS A 213 2.89 -6.98 -18.92
CA LYS A 213 3.91 -6.57 -17.96
C LYS A 213 4.68 -5.37 -18.48
N THR A 214 4.98 -4.43 -17.60
CA THR A 214 5.88 -3.32 -17.91
C THR A 214 7.32 -3.81 -18.09
N THR A 215 8.07 -3.16 -18.99
CA THR A 215 9.54 -3.33 -19.08
C THR A 215 10.21 -2.87 -17.79
N SER A 216 11.51 -3.14 -17.60
CA SER A 216 12.27 -2.64 -16.44
C SER A 216 12.18 -1.11 -16.26
N THR A 217 12.00 -0.37 -17.35
CA THR A 217 11.85 1.09 -17.37
C THR A 217 10.39 1.57 -17.34
N GLY A 218 9.42 0.67 -17.09
CA GLY A 218 8.00 1.02 -16.98
C GLY A 218 7.23 1.09 -18.31
N GLY A 219 7.88 0.80 -19.43
CA GLY A 219 7.25 0.87 -20.75
C GLY A 219 6.20 -0.23 -20.97
N LEU A 220 5.15 0.09 -21.72
CA LEU A 220 4.08 -0.82 -22.12
C LEU A 220 3.96 -0.82 -23.64
N LYS A 221 3.81 -2.01 -24.23
CA LYS A 221 3.52 -2.19 -25.65
C LYS A 221 2.77 -3.51 -25.86
N THR A 222 1.66 -3.45 -26.56
CA THR A 222 0.96 -4.64 -27.05
C THR A 222 0.21 -4.34 -28.33
N THR A 223 -0.30 -5.38 -28.98
CA THR A 223 -1.10 -5.24 -30.20
C THR A 223 -2.47 -5.89 -30.02
N VAL A 224 -3.49 -5.30 -30.64
CA VAL A 224 -4.86 -5.83 -30.66
C VAL A 224 -5.49 -5.59 -32.03
N LYS A 225 -6.57 -6.30 -32.35
CA LYS A 225 -7.34 -6.06 -33.57
C LYS A 225 -8.37 -4.96 -33.32
N ALA A 226 -8.42 -3.97 -34.20
CA ALA A 226 -9.45 -2.94 -34.18
C ALA A 226 -10.72 -3.48 -34.87
N THR A 227 -11.77 -3.74 -34.08
CA THR A 227 -13.01 -4.37 -34.59
C THR A 227 -14.16 -3.38 -34.77
N ALA A 228 -14.15 -2.28 -34.01
CA ALA A 228 -15.10 -1.18 -34.07
C ALA A 228 -14.52 0.04 -33.35
N ASP A 229 -15.08 1.22 -33.63
CA ASP A 229 -14.81 2.45 -32.89
C ASP A 229 -14.88 2.24 -31.37
N GLY A 230 -13.92 2.82 -30.66
CA GLY A 230 -13.97 2.80 -29.20
C GLY A 230 -12.72 3.39 -28.57
N ASN A 231 -12.71 3.33 -27.23
CA ASN A 231 -11.65 3.88 -26.42
C ASN A 231 -10.80 2.75 -25.85
N TYR A 232 -9.49 2.93 -25.83
CA TYR A 232 -8.51 2.07 -25.19
C TYR A 232 -7.92 2.76 -23.97
N ARG A 233 -7.68 2.03 -22.88
CA ARG A 233 -6.94 2.55 -21.73
C ARG A 233 -6.13 1.47 -21.06
N TYR A 234 -5.04 1.87 -20.42
CA TYR A 234 -4.35 1.02 -19.46
C TYR A 234 -4.88 1.29 -18.04
N THR A 235 -5.00 0.22 -17.24
CA THR A 235 -5.32 0.27 -15.81
C THR A 235 -4.31 -0.57 -15.03
N PHE A 236 -3.64 0.06 -14.07
CA PHE A 236 -2.86 -0.62 -13.05
C PHE A 236 -3.69 -0.70 -11.77
N VAL A 237 -3.92 -1.92 -11.28
CA VAL A 237 -4.82 -2.17 -10.13
C VAL A 237 -4.22 -1.78 -8.77
N GLY A 238 -2.94 -1.38 -8.73
CA GLY A 238 -2.25 -1.10 -7.48
C GLY A 238 -1.81 -2.34 -6.73
N ASN A 239 -1.12 -2.13 -5.62
CA ASN A 239 -0.77 -3.13 -4.63
C ASN A 239 -0.54 -2.43 -3.27
N THR A 240 -0.13 -3.17 -2.25
CA THR A 240 0.13 -2.64 -0.90
C THR A 240 1.05 -1.41 -0.88
N ASN A 241 2.01 -1.31 -1.81
CA ASN A 241 3.06 -0.28 -1.77
C ASN A 241 2.87 0.78 -2.86
N THR A 242 1.95 0.58 -3.81
CA THR A 242 1.76 1.45 -4.97
C THR A 242 0.30 1.65 -5.28
N ALA A 243 -0.11 2.91 -5.39
CA ALA A 243 -1.49 3.28 -5.68
C ALA A 243 -1.93 2.77 -7.06
N ALA A 244 -3.21 2.40 -7.15
CA ALA A 244 -3.85 2.09 -8.43
C ALA A 244 -3.94 3.34 -9.31
N VAL A 245 -3.90 3.17 -10.63
CA VAL A 245 -4.08 4.27 -11.58
C VAL A 245 -4.73 3.76 -12.86
N THR A 246 -5.57 4.58 -13.45
CA THR A 246 -6.15 4.34 -14.78
C THR A 246 -5.77 5.51 -15.68
N ALA A 247 -5.23 5.22 -16.85
CA ALA A 247 -4.90 6.24 -17.84
C ALA A 247 -6.17 6.91 -18.38
N ALA A 248 -6.06 8.19 -18.76
CA ALA A 248 -7.00 8.79 -19.68
C ALA A 248 -7.06 7.93 -20.96
N SER A 249 -8.26 7.69 -21.48
CA SER A 249 -8.41 6.79 -22.61
C SER A 249 -8.07 7.46 -23.94
N ASP A 250 -7.69 6.64 -24.90
CA ASP A 250 -7.42 7.04 -26.27
C ASP A 250 -8.47 6.45 -27.22
N PHE A 251 -9.08 7.29 -28.06
CA PHE A 251 -10.10 6.86 -29.00
C PHE A 251 -9.44 6.30 -30.26
N VAL A 252 -10.06 5.32 -30.91
CA VAL A 252 -9.61 4.80 -32.20
C VAL A 252 -10.80 4.73 -33.14
N ASP A 253 -10.74 5.52 -34.21
CA ASP A 253 -11.63 5.47 -35.37
C ASP A 253 -11.36 4.25 -36.27
N VAL A 254 -12.39 3.43 -36.50
CA VAL A 254 -12.30 2.19 -37.31
C VAL A 254 -13.10 2.32 -38.60
N LYS A 255 -12.40 2.23 -39.74
CA LYS A 255 -12.95 2.35 -41.09
C LYS A 255 -13.27 1.01 -41.75
#